data_AF-A0A951U2C1-F1
#
_entry.id   AF-A0A951U2C1-F1
#
_cell.length_a   1.000
_cell.length_b   1.000
_cell.length_c   1.000
_cell.angle_alpha   90.00
_cell.angle_beta   90.00
_cell.angle_gamma   90.00
#
_symmetry.space_group_name_H-M   'P 1'
#
loop_
_entity.id
_entity.type
_entity.pdbx_description
1 polymer ?
#
loop_
_entity_poly.entity_id
_entity_poly.type
_entity_poly.pdbx_seq_one_letter_code
_entity_poly.pdbx_strand_id
1 'polypeptide(L)' 'MLSATHNSRQVVVDSHARYFGAALNDQLVPQGNSRIGSTRFENWLNRSIA' A
#
# COMPACT_ATOMS: atom_id res chain seq x y z
N MET A 1 1.86 0.73 -8.40
CA MET A 1 2.00 1.78 -7.37
C MET A 1 3.02 2.86 -7.73
N LEU A 2 4.14 2.55 -8.40
CA LEU A 2 5.04 3.59 -8.97
C LEU A 2 4.91 3.77 -10.48
N SER A 3 4.54 2.72 -11.21
CA SER A 3 4.31 2.78 -12.66
C SER A 3 3.17 3.74 -13.03
N ALA A 4 2.13 3.79 -12.19
CA ALA A 4 0.94 4.60 -12.44
C ALA A 4 1.22 6.11 -12.33
N THR A 5 2.26 6.51 -11.59
CA THR A 5 2.70 7.91 -11.45
C THR A 5 4.00 8.19 -12.21
N HIS A 6 4.44 7.28 -13.09
CA HIS A 6 5.72 7.36 -13.82
C HIS A 6 6.92 7.59 -12.90
N ASN A 7 6.86 7.12 -11.65
CA ASN A 7 7.94 7.31 -10.69
C ASN A 7 9.01 6.23 -10.90
N SER A 8 10.23 6.64 -11.23
CA SER A 8 11.35 5.73 -11.53
C SER A 8 12.05 5.17 -10.29
N ARG A 9 11.65 5.57 -9.07
CA ARG A 9 12.26 5.03 -7.86
C ARG A 9 11.91 3.54 -7.72
N GLN A 10 12.84 2.79 -7.16
CA GLN A 10 12.60 1.39 -6.81
C GLN A 10 11.88 1.33 -5.46
N VAL A 11 10.78 0.60 -5.38
CA VAL A 11 10.18 0.24 -4.09
C VAL A 11 11.04 -0.84 -3.47
N VAL A 12 11.59 -0.55 -2.29
CA VAL A 12 12.26 -1.54 -1.46
C VAL A 12 11.32 -1.89 -0.32
N VAL A 13 10.99 -3.17 -0.19
CA VAL A 13 10.19 -3.69 0.93
C VAL A 13 11.14 -4.00 2.07
N ASP A 14 10.95 -3.33 3.21
CA ASP A 14 11.66 -3.60 4.46
C ASP A 14 10.63 -3.78 5.57
N SER A 15 10.54 -4.99 6.10
CA SER A 15 9.61 -5.35 7.19
C SER A 15 9.96 -4.68 8.52
N HIS A 16 11.21 -4.20 8.67
CA HIS A 16 11.67 -3.50 9.88
C HIS A 16 11.64 -1.98 9.73
N ALA A 17 11.23 -1.46 8.56
CA ALA A 17 11.11 -0.03 8.35
C ALA A 17 10.12 0.56 9.36
N ARG A 18 10.53 1.64 10.04
CA ARG A 18 9.70 2.29 11.04
C ARG A 18 8.56 3.05 10.39
N TYR A 19 7.34 2.77 10.81
CA TYR A 19 6.15 3.51 10.41
C TYR A 19 5.96 4.71 11.36
N PHE A 20 6.11 5.93 10.83
CA PHE A 20 6.13 7.17 11.64
C PHE A 20 7.04 7.11 12.87
N GLY A 21 8.22 6.47 12.73
CA GLY A 21 9.20 6.36 13.80
C GLY A 21 8.97 5.20 14.79
N ALA A 22 7.86 4.47 14.68
CA ALA A 22 7.60 3.26 15.46
C ALA A 22 7.93 2.00 14.65
N ALA A 23 8.53 1.00 15.29
CA ALA A 23 8.60 -0.33 14.71
C ALA A 23 7.20 -0.95 14.75
N LEU A 24 6.70 -1.42 13.61
CA LEU A 24 5.45 -2.16 13.53
C LEU A 24 5.72 -3.64 13.31
N ASN A 25 4.78 -4.46 13.73
CA ASN A 25 4.70 -5.87 13.40
C ASN A 25 3.70 -6.07 12.24
N ASP A 26 3.41 -7.32 11.87
CA ASP A 26 2.54 -7.69 10.74
C ASP A 26 1.05 -7.32 10.89
N GLN A 27 0.69 -6.49 11.88
CA GLN A 27 -0.70 -6.13 12.18
C GLN A 27 -1.36 -5.18 11.15
N LEU A 28 -0.61 -4.63 10.21
CA LEU A 28 -1.17 -3.79 9.13
C LEU A 28 -1.76 -4.60 7.97
N VAL A 29 -1.54 -5.92 7.94
CA VAL A 29 -2.16 -6.79 6.94
C VAL A 29 -3.56 -7.16 7.43
N PRO A 30 -4.63 -6.87 6.67
CA PRO A 30 -5.98 -7.29 7.04
C PRO A 30 -6.04 -8.82 7.21
N GLN A 31 -6.54 -9.29 8.36
CA GLN A 31 -6.67 -10.72 8.67
C GLN A 31 -8.15 -11.13 8.81
N GLY A 32 -8.42 -12.45 8.75
CA GLY A 32 -9.75 -13.00 9.02
C GLY A 32 -10.85 -12.49 8.08
N ASN A 33 -12.03 -12.19 8.63
CA ASN A 33 -13.20 -11.69 7.88
C ASN A 33 -13.10 -10.19 7.56
N SER A 34 -11.96 -9.77 7.02
CA SER A 34 -11.72 -8.40 6.61
C SER A 34 -12.73 -7.99 5.52
N ARG A 35 -13.33 -6.80 5.68
CA ARG A 35 -14.33 -6.28 4.74
C ARG A 35 -13.63 -5.83 3.47
N ILE A 36 -13.86 -6.54 2.37
CA ILE A 36 -13.35 -6.14 1.06
C ILE A 36 -14.22 -4.99 0.54
N GLY A 37 -13.59 -3.85 0.27
CA GLY A 37 -14.26 -2.69 -0.33
C GLY A 37 -14.73 -2.98 -1.77
N SER A 38 -15.74 -2.25 -2.24
CA SER A 38 -16.29 -2.43 -3.60
C SER A 38 -15.32 -2.06 -4.73
N THR A 39 -14.25 -1.34 -4.40
CA THR A 39 -13.25 -0.86 -5.35
C THR A 39 -11.90 -1.47 -5.01
N ARG A 40 -11.30 -2.18 -5.96
CA ARG A 40 -9.92 -2.67 -5.85
C ARG A 40 -8.93 -1.50 -5.84
N PHE A 41 -7.78 -1.69 -5.20
CA PHE A 41 -6.75 -0.67 -5.08
C PHE A 41 -6.34 -0.07 -6.44
N GLU A 42 -6.16 -0.91 -7.47
CA GLU A 42 -5.76 -0.47 -8.81
C GLU A 42 -6.81 0.44 -9.46
N ASN A 43 -8.09 0.11 -9.28
CA ASN A 43 -9.21 0.88 -9.83
C ASN A 43 -9.35 2.24 -9.15
N TRP A 44 -9.15 2.31 -7.83
CA TRP A 44 -9.10 3.60 -7.12
C TRP A 44 -7.90 4.42 -7.58
N LEU A 45 -6.71 3.81 -7.64
CA LEU A 45 -5.48 4.50 -7.98
C LEU A 45 -5.58 5.17 -9.36
N ASN A 46 -6.08 4.46 -10.38
CA ASN A 46 -6.25 5.01 -11.73
C ASN A 46 -7.17 6.25 -11.77
N ARG A 47 -8.13 6.39 -10.86
CA ARG A 47 -9.00 7.57 -10.77
C ARG A 47 -8.32 8.77 -10.13
N SER A 48 -7.35 8.55 -9.23
CA SER A 48 -6.68 9.61 -8.48
C SER A 48 -5.53 10.28 -9.23
N ILE A 49 -5.13 9.74 -10.38
CA ILE A 49 -4.03 10.27 -11.23
C ILE A 49 -4.58 11.09 -12.41
N ALA A 50 -5.90 11.24 -12.49
CA ALA A 50 -6.61 12.03 -13.51
C ALA A 50 -6.66 13.51 -13.15
#